data_AF-A0AA43G2Y3-F1
#
_entry.id   AF-A0AA43G2Y3-F1
#
_cell.length_a   1.000
_cell.length_b   1.000
_cell.length_c   1.000
_cell.angle_alpha   90.00
_cell.angle_beta   90.00
_cell.angle_gamma   90.00
#
_symmetry.space_group_name_H-M   'P 1'
#
loop_
_entity.id
_entity.type
_entity.pdbx_description
1 polymer ?
#
loop_
_entity_poly.entity_id
_entity_poly.type
_entity_poly.pdbx_seq_one_letter_code
_entity_poly.pdbx_strand_id
1 'polypeptide(L)'
;AHQLSISKVYSQTNTFTIKRNDYYSKLLLEKLVGQSELKNLDFYITSNKVRLYVSCARQKTSVITEQSVNFSIDIKRPIAKVTNEIVQKCQ
;
A
#
# COMPACT_ATOMS: atom_id res chain seq x y z
N ALA A 1 6.13 -21.56 13.92
CA ALA A 1 5.02 -20.59 13.74
C ALA A 1 5.57 -19.32 13.09
N HIS A 2 5.08 -18.92 11.91
CA HIS A 2 5.46 -17.63 11.32
C HIS A 2 4.66 -16.51 12.00
N GLN A 3 5.31 -15.73 12.85
CA GLN A 3 4.70 -14.56 13.49
C GLN A 3 4.43 -13.51 12.40
N LEU A 4 3.17 -13.32 12.03
CA LEU A 4 2.75 -12.24 11.13
C LEU A 4 2.82 -10.93 11.92
N SER A 5 3.95 -10.23 11.86
CA SER A 5 4.06 -8.88 12.40
C SER A 5 3.29 -7.92 11.48
N ILE A 6 2.00 -7.73 11.77
CA ILE A 6 1.22 -6.68 11.13
C ILE A 6 1.66 -5.36 11.74
N SER A 7 2.04 -4.39 10.91
CA SER A 7 2.31 -3.02 11.34
C SER A 7 1.33 -2.07 10.65
N LYS A 8 0.94 -1.02 11.37
CA LYS A 8 0.02 0.00 10.87
C LYS A 8 0.67 1.37 11.02
N VAL A 9 0.73 2.13 9.93
CA VAL A 9 1.29 3.48 9.88
C VAL A 9 0.18 4.44 9.48
N TYR A 10 0.05 5.53 10.21
CA TYR A 10 -0.86 6.63 9.89
C TYR A 10 -0.02 7.78 9.35
N SER A 11 -0.35 8.28 8.16
CA SER A 11 0.30 9.45 7.58
C SER A 11 -0.75 10.37 7.00
N GLN A 12 -0.84 11.58 7.56
CA GLN A 12 -1.89 12.55 7.25
C GLN A 12 -3.28 11.89 7.44
N THR A 13 -4.07 11.80 6.37
CA THR A 13 -5.39 11.14 6.36
C THR A 13 -5.36 9.72 5.79
N ASN A 14 -4.17 9.19 5.48
CA ASN A 14 -4.03 7.84 4.96
C ASN A 14 -3.68 6.85 6.07
N THR A 15 -4.14 5.62 5.88
CA THR A 15 -3.78 4.49 6.71
C THR A 15 -3.02 3.48 5.87
N PHE A 16 -1.89 2.98 6.37
CA PHE A 16 -1.12 1.93 5.71
C PHE A 16 -1.01 0.72 6.62
N THR A 17 -1.50 -0.43 6.16
CA THR A 17 -1.39 -1.71 6.86
C THR A 17 -0.41 -2.60 6.10
N ILE A 18 0.66 -3.04 6.77
CA ILE A 18 1.66 -3.95 6.21
C ILE A 18 1.57 -5.31 6.92
N LYS A 19 1.30 -6.38 6.17
CA LYS A 19 1.17 -7.74 6.75
C LYS A 19 2.51 -8.47 6.86
N ARG A 20 3.45 -8.18 5.95
CA ARG A 20 4.82 -8.69 5.98
C ARG A 20 5.81 -7.55 5.90
N ASN A 21 6.63 -7.44 6.94
CA ASN A 21 7.58 -6.35 7.10
C ASN A 21 8.93 -6.65 6.42
N ASP A 22 8.91 -7.17 5.19
CA ASP A 22 10.12 -7.40 4.39
C ASP A 22 10.65 -6.11 3.74
N TYR A 23 11.89 -6.16 3.25
CA TYR A 23 12.60 -5.00 2.71
C TYR A 23 11.79 -4.24 1.65
N TYR A 24 11.21 -4.95 0.68
CA TYR A 24 10.51 -4.31 -0.44
C TYR A 24 9.15 -3.76 -0.03
N SER A 25 8.44 -4.45 0.87
CA SER A 25 7.19 -3.95 1.44
C SER A 25 7.42 -2.68 2.27
N LYS A 26 8.52 -2.63 3.05
CA LYS A 26 8.96 -1.42 3.78
C LYS A 26 9.34 -0.29 2.83
N LEU A 27 10.16 -0.58 1.83
CA LEU A 27 10.61 0.41 0.87
C LEU A 27 9.43 1.03 0.11
N LEU A 28 8.44 0.23 -0.28
CA LEU A 28 7.23 0.73 -0.90
C LEU A 28 6.42 1.61 0.07
N LEU A 29 6.24 1.15 1.30
CA LEU A 29 5.54 1.89 2.35
C LEU A 29 6.16 3.27 2.57
N GLU A 30 7.48 3.35 2.74
CA GLU A 30 8.21 4.60 2.91
C GLU A 30 7.99 5.57 1.73
N LYS A 31 8.01 5.04 0.50
CA LYS A 31 7.76 5.85 -0.70
C LYS A 31 6.33 6.36 -0.78
N LEU A 32 5.33 5.55 -0.42
CA LEU A 32 3.92 5.93 -0.43
C LEU A 32 3.57 6.90 0.70
N VAL A 33 4.13 6.70 1.90
CA VAL A 33 3.95 7.61 3.05
C VAL A 33 4.45 9.02 2.74
N GLY A 34 5.48 9.14 1.91
CA GLY A 34 6.01 10.43 1.44
C GLY A 34 5.21 11.12 0.33
N GLN A 35 4.15 10.49 -0.21
CA GLN A 35 3.35 11.10 -1.29
C GLN A 35 2.24 11.97 -0.71
N SER A 36 2.45 13.30 -0.73
CA SER A 36 1.49 14.29 -0.20
C SER A 36 0.17 14.39 -0.97
N GLU A 37 0.14 13.85 -2.19
CA GLU A 37 -1.01 13.86 -3.08
C GLU A 37 -2.00 12.73 -2.80
N LEU A 38 -1.60 11.69 -2.05
CA LEU A 38 -2.50 10.66 -1.55
C LEU A 38 -3.27 11.18 -0.35
N LYS A 39 -4.59 11.09 -0.35
CA LYS A 39 -5.43 11.54 0.78
C LYS A 39 -6.64 10.64 0.96
N ASN A 40 -6.97 10.36 2.22
CA ASN A 40 -8.13 9.58 2.64
C ASN A 40 -8.12 8.17 2.03
N LEU A 41 -6.98 7.49 2.03
CA LEU A 41 -6.82 6.16 1.47
C LEU A 41 -6.38 5.14 2.53
N ASP A 42 -7.00 3.97 2.49
CA ASP A 42 -6.56 2.77 3.20
C ASP A 42 -5.73 1.90 2.26
N PHE A 43 -4.45 1.76 2.58
CA PHE A 43 -3.52 0.87 1.89
C PHE A 43 -3.33 -0.43 2.66
N TYR A 44 -3.31 -1.53 1.92
CA TYR A 44 -2.91 -2.85 2.41
C TYR A 44 -1.75 -3.35 1.57
N ILE A 45 -0.60 -3.60 2.21
CA ILE A 45 0.64 -4.02 1.56
C ILE A 45 1.08 -5.37 2.13
N THR A 46 1.36 -6.32 1.25
CA THR A 46 1.96 -7.61 1.61
C THR A 46 2.84 -8.12 0.49
N SER A 47 3.68 -9.10 0.77
CA SER A 47 4.45 -9.79 -0.27
C SER A 47 4.48 -11.30 -0.05
N ASN A 48 4.89 -12.03 -1.07
CA ASN A 48 5.35 -13.41 -0.92
C ASN A 48 6.84 -13.56 -1.24
N LYS A 49 7.62 -12.47 -1.21
CA LYS A 49 9.03 -12.35 -1.64
C LYS A 49 9.28 -12.45 -3.15
N VAL A 50 8.28 -12.79 -3.96
CA VAL A 50 8.37 -12.78 -5.43
C VAL A 50 7.54 -11.64 -6.01
N ARG A 51 6.37 -11.39 -5.40
CA ARG A 51 5.47 -10.30 -5.77
C ARG A 51 5.10 -9.48 -4.54
N LEU A 52 4.92 -8.18 -4.78
CA LEU A 52 4.24 -7.25 -3.90
C LEU A 52 2.76 -7.21 -4.29
N TYR A 53 1.91 -7.29 -3.28
CA TYR A 53 0.47 -7.14 -3.40
C TYR A 53 0.09 -5.88 -2.66
N VAL A 54 -0.58 -4.97 -3.37
CA VAL A 54 -1.03 -3.70 -2.83
C VAL A 54 -2.51 -3.58 -3.13
N SER A 55 -3.28 -3.18 -2.13
CA SER A 55 -4.65 -2.74 -2.31
C SER A 55 -4.76 -1.32 -1.77
N CYS A 56 -5.50 -0.46 -2.47
CA CYS A 56 -5.87 0.86 -1.97
C CYS A 56 -7.37 1.06 -2.14
N ALA A 57 -7.99 1.68 -1.14
CA ALA A 57 -9.39 2.03 -1.14
C ALA A 57 -9.58 3.39 -0.50
N ARG A 58 -10.50 4.22 -1.02
CA ARG A 58 -10.84 5.48 -0.36
C ARG A 58 -11.57 5.20 0.96
N GLN A 59 -11.07 5.81 2.01
CA GLN A 59 -11.72 5.85 3.32
C GLN A 59 -13.04 6.60 3.18
N LYS A 60 -14.14 5.97 3.62
CA LYS A 60 -15.44 6.62 3.66
C LYS A 60 -15.86 6.95 5.08
N THR A 61 -16.64 8.02 5.18
CA THR A 61 -17.55 8.31 6.30
C THR A 61 -18.93 7.65 6.13
N SER A 62 -19.26 7.04 4.97
CA SER A 62 -20.58 6.42 4.70
C SER A 62 -20.55 5.20 3.75
N VAL A 63 -21.55 4.34 3.88
CA VAL A 63 -21.64 2.88 3.61
C VAL A 63 -21.61 2.44 2.12
N ILE A 64 -21.39 3.34 1.17
CA ILE A 64 -21.35 2.95 -0.25
C ILE A 64 -19.97 2.31 -0.52
N THR A 65 -19.86 1.03 -0.77
CA THR A 65 -18.56 0.37 -1.04
C THR A 65 -17.94 0.91 -2.34
N GLU A 66 -16.83 1.64 -2.24
CA GLU A 66 -16.00 1.90 -3.44
C GLU A 66 -15.12 0.68 -3.73
N GLN A 67 -14.90 0.43 -5.02
CA GLN A 67 -14.06 -0.65 -5.49
C GLN A 67 -12.60 -0.38 -5.09
N SER A 68 -11.98 -1.33 -4.38
CA SER A 68 -10.55 -1.31 -4.12
C SER A 68 -9.77 -1.47 -5.41
N VAL A 69 -8.72 -0.67 -5.61
CA VAL A 69 -7.76 -0.90 -6.69
C VAL A 69 -6.69 -1.85 -6.18
N ASN A 70 -6.45 -2.93 -6.93
CA ASN A 70 -5.56 -4.01 -6.54
C ASN A 70 -4.39 -4.14 -7.52
N PHE A 71 -3.19 -4.33 -6.97
CA PHE A 71 -1.95 -4.47 -7.72
C PHE A 71 -1.25 -5.77 -7.35
N SER A 72 -0.66 -6.41 -8.37
CA SER A 72 0.18 -7.59 -8.22
C SER A 72 1.47 -7.35 -9.01
N ILE A 73 2.52 -6.95 -8.30
CA ILE A 73 3.73 -6.35 -8.87
C ILE A 73 4.90 -7.31 -8.67
N ASP A 74 5.69 -7.58 -9.71
CA ASP A 74 6.96 -8.29 -9.55
C ASP A 74 7.92 -7.47 -8.67
N ILE A 75 8.52 -8.10 -7.65
CA ILE A 75 9.38 -7.43 -6.66
C ILE A 75 10.65 -6.82 -7.28
N LYS A 76 11.05 -7.27 -8.47
CA LYS A 76 12.20 -6.74 -9.21
C LYS A 76 11.88 -5.45 -9.96
N ARG A 77 10.60 -5.04 -10.06
CA ARG A 77 10.24 -3.78 -10.72
C ARG A 77 10.83 -2.60 -9.94
N PRO A 78 11.34 -1.56 -10.64
CA PRO A 78 11.86 -0.37 -9.97
C PRO A 78 10.81 0.29 -9.08
N ILE A 79 11.14 0.51 -7.81
CA ILE A 79 10.18 0.97 -6.81
C ILE A 79 9.55 2.33 -7.14
N ALA A 80 10.31 3.23 -7.78
CA ALA A 80 9.81 4.54 -8.21
C ALA A 80 8.69 4.40 -9.26
N LYS A 81 8.85 3.50 -10.24
CA LYS A 81 7.81 3.24 -11.25
C LYS A 81 6.56 2.65 -10.62
N VAL A 82 6.75 1.71 -9.69
CA VAL A 82 5.66 1.08 -8.94
C VAL A 82 4.89 2.11 -8.11
N THR A 83 5.61 2.98 -7.40
CA THR A 83 5.03 4.04 -6.57
C THR A 83 4.17 4.98 -7.43
N ASN A 84 4.71 5.47 -8.55
CA ASN A 84 3.97 6.37 -9.45
C ASN A 84 2.70 5.70 -10.01
N GLU A 85 2.78 4.43 -10.41
CA GLU A 85 1.61 3.70 -10.90
C GLU A 85 0.52 3.57 -9.83
N ILE A 86 0.91 3.29 -8.58
CA ILE A 86 -0.02 3.21 -7.46
C ILE A 86 -0.65 4.58 -7.20
N VAL A 87 0.15 5.65 -7.16
CA VAL A 87 -0.36 7.01 -6.93
C VAL A 87 -1.40 7.39 -7.98
N GLN A 88 -1.09 7.18 -9.25
CA GLN A 88 -1.98 7.54 -10.36
C GLN A 88 -3.31 6.78 -10.36
N LYS A 89 -3.33 5.53 -9.89
CA LYS A 89 -4.54 4.70 -9.92
C LYS A 89 -5.33 4.70 -8.62
N CYS A 90 -4.73 5.11 -7.50
CA CYS A 90 -5.37 5.20 -6.19
C CYS A 90 -5.97 6.58 -5.89
N GLN A 91 -5.63 7.59 -6.69
CA GLN A 91 -6.30 8.89 -6.70
C GLN A 91 -7.70 8.76 -7.29
#